data_AF-A0A422NEL7-F1
#
_entry.id   AF-A0A422NEL7-F1
#
_cell.length_a   1.000
_cell.length_b   1.000
_cell.length_c   1.000
_cell.angle_alpha   90.00
_cell.angle_beta   90.00
_cell.angle_gamma   90.00
#
_symmetry.space_group_name_H-M   'P 1'
#
loop_
_entity.id
_entity.type
_entity.pdbx_description
1 polymer ?
#
loop_
_entity_poly.entity_id
_entity_poly.type
_entity_poly.pdbx_seq_one_letter_code
_entity_poly.pdbx_strand_id
1 'polypeptide(L)'
;MPRKGRKNAPLQLVAPEPTGDELEADMLWDRVKEVDDKPSFMDGSLLDATRACFEGEKGFSGTGEAARTAFAGRPRHLLAPRARRQFLEAEAALRQTMESTNNVQEEAKDFELLKENEQEEARRSREKVTTTALNLITELSDARLTLLEDMDELAADFFTEQCGMLETLTNLAVKDNEVEAAFLEQQTTQQKCREAERRYFTEHGEHVVLMADMQYETRRQQDEMLRSIVQRLERGVSEMTKLSVEELGDKVHQQEEMSQLIVELLKVQGRSAVLEKKTTTIAEQRTALQRTIALELQKQQLCIRRQKQLRDELSSLTAAVRENDIRLLAATGNTTPGAAHAATPPVVPNSPNTITGLTEPDEENGLALLTVAAQRDLEVSATELAAYKNELWSLRRQHLVQLSGQYQQSKLEKASSRATRGFLLDADTKAAVRSVVLEALMQVSQILGVADDTASFSDNVERLLSVADVRDRQAIQDYVARRINTLFSCVCPTAPPLLFLREPAHVQSEM
;
A
#
# COMPACT_ATOMS: atom_id res chain seq x y z
N MET A 1 -20.06 -14.15 -55.53
CA MET A 1 -21.43 -14.30 -56.08
C MET A 1 -22.33 -13.21 -55.45
N PRO A 2 -23.37 -12.63 -56.10
CA PRO A 2 -23.82 -12.85 -57.49
C PRO A 2 -23.51 -11.79 -58.59
N ARG A 3 -23.89 -10.49 -58.45
CA ARG A 3 -24.13 -9.52 -59.57
C ARG A 3 -23.77 -8.06 -59.20
N LYS A 4 -23.52 -7.03 -60.05
CA LYS A 4 -23.73 -6.65 -61.50
C LYS A 4 -24.88 -5.66 -61.81
N GLY A 5 -24.52 -4.47 -62.31
CA GLY A 5 -25.31 -3.53 -63.15
C GLY A 5 -24.50 -2.23 -63.39
N ARG A 6 -23.81 -2.04 -64.53
CA ARG A 6 -24.25 -1.42 -65.82
C ARG A 6 -24.62 0.08 -65.70
N LYS A 7 -24.31 0.98 -66.66
CA LYS A 7 -23.24 1.13 -67.69
C LYS A 7 -23.51 2.42 -68.49
N ASN A 8 -22.48 3.23 -68.81
CA ASN A 8 -22.48 4.32 -69.82
C ASN A 8 -23.40 5.54 -69.46
N ALA A 9 -23.24 6.76 -70.00
CA ALA A 9 -22.36 7.34 -71.02
C ALA A 9 -22.07 8.84 -70.70
N PRO A 10 -21.03 9.49 -71.29
CA PRO A 10 -20.76 10.92 -71.06
C PRO A 10 -21.70 11.83 -71.87
N LEU A 11 -22.10 12.97 -71.30
CA LEU A 11 -22.85 14.00 -72.03
C LEU A 11 -21.91 14.89 -72.85
N GLN A 12 -22.37 15.22 -74.05
CA GLN A 12 -21.58 15.78 -75.14
C GLN A 12 -21.75 17.30 -75.16
N LEU A 13 -20.65 18.06 -75.04
CA LEU A 13 -20.64 19.49 -75.34
C LEU A 13 -20.74 19.67 -76.86
N VAL A 14 -21.89 20.16 -77.33
CA VAL A 14 -22.10 20.59 -78.71
C VAL A 14 -22.80 21.94 -78.67
N ALA A 15 -22.09 22.99 -79.09
CA ALA A 15 -22.68 24.29 -79.39
C ALA A 15 -23.26 24.29 -80.81
N PRO A 16 -24.45 24.85 -81.05
CA PRO A 16 -24.94 25.16 -82.38
C PRO A 16 -25.07 26.68 -82.59
N GLU A 17 -24.13 27.23 -83.35
CA GLU A 17 -24.39 28.31 -84.30
C GLU A 17 -24.25 27.73 -85.72
N PRO A 18 -24.73 28.37 -86.80
CA PRO A 18 -25.76 29.41 -86.89
C PRO A 18 -26.85 29.05 -87.92
N THR A 19 -27.83 29.93 -88.12
CA THR A 19 -28.41 30.15 -89.46
C THR A 19 -28.79 31.62 -89.60
N GLY A 20 -28.19 32.31 -90.57
CA GLY A 20 -28.64 33.64 -90.97
C GLY A 20 -29.78 33.52 -91.96
N ASP A 21 -30.89 34.20 -91.70
CA ASP A 21 -31.89 34.52 -92.72
C ASP A 21 -31.66 35.97 -93.16
N GLU A 22 -30.92 36.14 -94.25
CA GLU A 22 -31.04 37.33 -95.09
C GLU A 22 -32.38 37.26 -95.82
N LEU A 23 -33.43 37.83 -95.21
CA LEU A 23 -34.72 38.01 -95.86
C LEU A 23 -35.21 39.44 -95.63
N GLU A 24 -35.08 40.23 -96.70
CA GLU A 24 -35.68 41.55 -96.86
C GLU A 24 -37.19 41.45 -96.63
N ALA A 25 -37.64 41.84 -95.43
CA ALA A 25 -39.06 42.00 -95.15
C ALA A 25 -39.56 43.31 -95.77
N ASP A 26 -40.06 43.21 -97.00
CA ASP A 26 -40.89 44.24 -97.63
C ASP A 26 -41.92 44.77 -96.61
N MET A 27 -42.01 46.10 -96.46
CA MET A 27 -42.99 46.73 -95.56
C MET A 27 -44.41 46.68 -96.15
N LEU A 28 -44.99 45.48 -96.24
CA LEU A 28 -46.41 45.29 -96.43
C LEU A 28 -47.07 45.20 -95.05
N TRP A 29 -47.73 46.28 -94.67
CA TRP A 29 -48.60 46.36 -93.49
C TRP A 29 -49.83 45.47 -93.70
N ASP A 30 -49.73 44.19 -93.34
CA ASP A 30 -50.89 43.31 -93.29
C ASP A 30 -50.87 42.39 -92.06
N ARG A 31 -51.89 42.58 -91.21
CA ARG A 31 -52.34 41.69 -90.12
C ARG A 31 -51.32 41.34 -89.04
N VAL A 32 -51.22 42.25 -88.06
CA VAL A 32 -50.93 41.89 -86.66
C VAL A 32 -51.84 40.72 -86.27
N LYS A 33 -51.25 39.57 -85.91
CA LYS A 33 -51.98 38.51 -85.21
C LYS A 33 -52.37 39.05 -83.83
N GLU A 34 -53.64 38.94 -83.49
CA GLU A 34 -54.09 39.19 -82.12
C GLU A 34 -53.38 38.19 -81.20
N VAL A 35 -52.68 38.71 -80.20
CA VAL A 35 -52.17 37.96 -79.06
C VAL A 35 -53.16 38.24 -77.93
N ASP A 36 -53.68 37.18 -77.31
CA ASP A 36 -54.83 37.20 -76.39
C ASP A 36 -54.51 37.76 -74.99
N ASP A 37 -53.83 38.91 -74.90
CA ASP A 37 -53.60 39.66 -73.66
C ASP A 37 -53.96 41.14 -73.85
N LYS A 38 -55.26 41.40 -74.04
CA LYS A 38 -55.82 42.76 -74.07
C LYS A 38 -56.23 43.18 -72.65
N PRO A 39 -55.72 44.31 -72.10
CA PRO A 39 -56.18 44.79 -70.81
C PRO A 39 -57.64 45.26 -70.91
N SER A 40 -58.43 44.96 -69.89
CA SER A 40 -59.90 45.05 -69.85
C SER A 40 -60.52 46.46 -69.94
N PHE A 41 -59.73 47.50 -70.23
CA PHE A 41 -60.20 48.86 -70.49
C PHE A 41 -60.33 49.19 -71.99
N MET A 42 -59.93 48.26 -72.88
CA MET A 42 -59.93 48.44 -74.34
C MET A 42 -61.18 47.87 -75.05
N ASP A 43 -62.26 47.63 -74.31
CA ASP A 43 -63.54 47.18 -74.86
C ASP A 43 -64.46 48.35 -75.26
N GLY A 44 -64.81 48.38 -76.56
CA GLY A 44 -66.07 48.91 -77.09
C GLY A 44 -66.51 50.34 -76.75
N SER A 45 -65.99 51.34 -77.48
CA SER A 45 -66.81 52.52 -77.90
C SER A 45 -66.09 53.48 -78.86
N LEU A 46 -64.76 53.59 -78.79
CA LEU A 46 -64.00 54.61 -79.54
C LEU A 46 -63.58 54.21 -80.97
N LEU A 47 -63.56 52.91 -81.30
CA LEU A 47 -63.15 52.41 -82.62
C LEU A 47 -64.27 52.48 -83.68
N ASP A 48 -65.54 52.28 -83.29
CA ASP A 48 -66.66 52.35 -84.24
C ASP A 48 -66.93 53.78 -84.73
N ALA A 49 -66.68 54.78 -83.88
CA ALA A 49 -66.83 56.21 -84.22
C ALA A 49 -65.87 56.70 -85.31
N THR A 50 -64.78 55.98 -85.60
CA THR A 50 -63.83 56.33 -86.68
C THR A 50 -63.99 55.47 -87.93
N ARG A 51 -64.64 54.30 -87.83
CA ARG A 51 -64.89 53.39 -88.96
C ARG A 51 -66.07 53.83 -89.83
N ALA A 52 -67.09 54.45 -89.24
CA ALA A 52 -68.30 54.91 -89.93
C ALA A 52 -68.10 56.06 -90.95
N CYS A 53 -66.92 56.68 -91.01
CA CYS A 53 -66.64 57.82 -91.89
C CYS A 53 -66.06 57.46 -93.27
N PHE A 54 -65.87 56.17 -93.58
CA PHE A 54 -65.14 55.72 -94.78
C PHE A 54 -65.86 54.65 -95.62
N GLU A 55 -67.12 54.32 -95.35
CA GLU A 55 -67.91 53.37 -96.15
C GLU A 55 -69.23 53.96 -96.63
N GLY A 56 -69.44 53.93 -97.96
CA GLY A 56 -70.64 54.39 -98.67
C GLY A 56 -70.32 55.40 -99.80
N GLU A 57 -70.73 55.23 -101.06
CA GLU A 57 -71.41 54.11 -101.74
C GLU A 57 -70.91 54.03 -103.21
N LYS A 58 -71.04 52.87 -103.87
CA LYS A 58 -70.75 52.71 -105.32
C LYS A 58 -72.06 52.72 -106.11
N GLY A 59 -72.29 53.72 -106.97
CA GLY A 59 -73.51 53.81 -107.79
C GLY A 59 -73.40 54.69 -109.05
N PHE A 60 -73.13 54.03 -110.18
CA PHE A 60 -73.49 54.38 -111.58
C PHE A 60 -73.55 55.83 -112.12
N SER A 61 -72.85 55.99 -113.26
CA SER A 61 -73.13 56.88 -114.41
C SER A 61 -72.69 58.35 -114.37
N GLY A 62 -72.30 58.87 -115.56
CA GLY A 62 -72.41 60.30 -115.88
C GLY A 62 -71.20 61.19 -115.61
N THR A 63 -70.23 61.22 -116.53
CA THR A 63 -69.48 62.42 -116.99
C THR A 63 -69.15 63.56 -116.02
N GLY A 64 -67.85 63.89 -115.91
CA GLY A 64 -67.40 65.30 -115.76
C GLY A 64 -66.78 65.70 -114.43
N GLU A 65 -65.45 65.64 -114.37
CA GLU A 65 -64.52 66.64 -113.80
C GLU A 65 -64.68 67.19 -112.35
N ALA A 66 -65.69 66.80 -111.57
CA ALA A 66 -66.05 67.42 -110.29
C ALA A 66 -65.35 66.86 -109.04
N ALA A 67 -64.23 66.13 -109.18
CA ALA A 67 -63.53 65.46 -108.05
C ALA A 67 -62.04 65.79 -107.91
N ARG A 68 -61.52 66.83 -108.58
CA ARG A 68 -60.11 67.27 -108.48
C ARG A 68 -59.89 68.60 -107.76
N THR A 69 -60.94 69.19 -107.17
CA THR A 69 -60.92 70.59 -106.68
C THR A 69 -61.36 70.78 -105.22
N ALA A 70 -61.48 69.72 -104.41
CA ALA A 70 -61.88 69.82 -103.00
C ALA A 70 -60.75 70.17 -102.00
N PHE A 71 -59.48 70.26 -102.44
CA PHE A 71 -58.33 70.58 -101.57
C PHE A 71 -57.40 71.67 -102.12
N ALA A 72 -57.90 72.54 -103.00
CA ALA A 72 -57.25 73.82 -103.29
C ALA A 72 -57.75 74.88 -102.30
N GLY A 73 -56.85 75.53 -101.56
CA GLY A 73 -57.17 76.80 -100.86
C GLY A 73 -57.27 76.80 -99.32
N ARG A 74 -56.88 75.73 -98.61
CA ARG A 74 -56.54 75.85 -97.16
C ARG A 74 -55.04 75.67 -96.96
N PRO A 75 -54.33 76.63 -96.34
CA PRO A 75 -53.00 76.34 -95.82
C PRO A 75 -53.15 75.23 -94.78
N ARG A 76 -52.44 74.11 -94.99
CA ARG A 76 -52.36 73.04 -94.00
C ARG A 76 -51.51 73.54 -92.83
N HIS A 77 -52.13 74.33 -91.94
CA HIS A 77 -51.62 74.59 -90.61
C HIS A 77 -51.70 73.30 -89.79
N LEU A 78 -50.80 72.36 -90.10
CA LEU A 78 -50.39 71.30 -89.17
C LEU A 78 -49.52 71.95 -88.08
N LEU A 79 -50.14 72.85 -87.32
CA LEU A 79 -49.60 73.50 -86.13
C LEU A 79 -49.92 72.71 -84.85
N ALA A 80 -50.41 71.47 -85.00
CA ALA A 80 -50.14 70.45 -84.01
C ALA A 80 -48.71 69.95 -84.26
N PRO A 81 -47.69 70.34 -83.46
CA PRO A 81 -46.38 69.73 -83.56
C PRO A 81 -46.57 68.24 -83.35
N ARG A 82 -46.11 67.39 -84.29
CA ARG A 82 -46.13 65.94 -84.09
C ARG A 82 -45.44 65.66 -82.77
N ALA A 83 -46.15 65.09 -81.80
CA ALA A 83 -45.68 64.81 -80.44
C ALA A 83 -44.60 63.71 -80.39
N ARG A 84 -43.82 63.53 -81.47
CA ARG A 84 -42.74 62.56 -81.62
C ARG A 84 -41.65 62.75 -80.56
N ARG A 85 -41.35 63.99 -80.14
CA ARG A 85 -40.44 64.24 -79.00
C ARG A 85 -41.03 63.71 -77.69
N GLN A 86 -42.23 64.14 -77.34
CA GLN A 86 -42.93 63.68 -76.13
C GLN A 86 -43.15 62.16 -76.11
N PHE A 87 -43.41 61.53 -77.26
CA PHE A 87 -43.52 60.09 -77.39
C PHE A 87 -42.16 59.39 -77.19
N LEU A 88 -41.08 59.86 -77.82
CA LEU A 88 -39.74 59.30 -77.62
C LEU A 88 -39.22 59.52 -76.18
N GLU A 89 -39.56 60.66 -75.57
CA GLU A 89 -39.27 60.97 -74.17
C GLU A 89 -40.05 60.03 -73.23
N ALA A 90 -41.34 59.78 -73.50
CA ALA A 90 -42.15 58.82 -72.74
C ALA A 90 -41.74 57.35 -72.99
N GLU A 91 -41.31 56.99 -74.19
CA GLU A 91 -40.80 55.66 -74.54
C GLU A 91 -39.45 55.39 -73.86
N ALA A 92 -38.57 56.39 -73.82
CA ALA A 92 -37.31 56.32 -73.08
C ALA A 92 -37.56 56.23 -71.56
N ALA A 93 -38.48 57.04 -71.02
CA ALA A 93 -38.89 56.95 -69.62
C ALA A 93 -39.50 55.58 -69.29
N LEU A 94 -40.35 55.02 -70.17
CA LEU A 94 -40.94 53.69 -70.00
C LEU A 94 -39.86 52.61 -69.99
N ARG A 95 -38.92 52.62 -70.94
CA ARG A 95 -37.76 51.70 -70.95
C ARG A 95 -36.96 51.80 -69.65
N GLN A 96 -36.63 53.03 -69.21
CA GLN A 96 -35.90 53.26 -67.98
C GLN A 96 -36.67 52.73 -66.74
N THR A 97 -38.00 52.90 -66.70
CA THR A 97 -38.81 52.31 -65.62
C THR A 97 -38.84 50.78 -65.69
N MET A 98 -38.95 50.18 -66.88
CA MET A 98 -38.92 48.73 -67.06
C MET A 98 -37.57 48.12 -66.66
N GLU A 99 -36.46 48.75 -67.05
CA GLU A 99 -35.12 48.40 -66.60
C GLU A 99 -35.01 48.50 -65.07
N SER A 100 -35.51 49.58 -64.46
CA SER A 100 -35.51 49.71 -62.99
C SER A 100 -36.37 48.64 -62.30
N THR A 101 -37.51 48.24 -62.85
CA THR A 101 -38.34 47.16 -62.29
C THR A 101 -37.70 45.79 -62.48
N ASN A 102 -36.98 45.57 -63.57
CA ASN A 102 -36.24 44.33 -63.81
C ASN A 102 -35.09 44.21 -62.80
N ASN A 103 -34.31 45.28 -62.61
CA ASN A 103 -33.23 45.31 -61.61
C ASN A 103 -33.78 45.02 -60.20
N VAL A 104 -34.89 45.63 -59.79
CA VAL A 104 -35.55 45.35 -58.49
C VAL A 104 -36.05 43.90 -58.40
N GLN A 105 -36.48 43.29 -59.51
CA GLN A 105 -36.84 41.86 -59.53
C GLN A 105 -35.63 40.93 -59.49
N GLU A 106 -34.47 41.34 -59.99
CA GLU A 106 -33.21 40.60 -59.86
C GLU A 106 -32.67 40.71 -58.44
N GLU A 107 -32.61 41.92 -57.86
CA GLU A 107 -32.28 42.14 -56.45
C GLU A 107 -33.19 41.33 -55.51
N ALA A 108 -34.50 41.26 -55.79
CA ALA A 108 -35.43 40.45 -55.00
C ALA A 108 -35.11 38.94 -55.03
N LYS A 109 -34.71 38.41 -56.19
CA LYS A 109 -34.27 36.99 -56.32
C LYS A 109 -32.96 36.76 -55.58
N ASP A 110 -32.02 37.70 -55.64
CA ASP A 110 -30.76 37.61 -54.90
C ASP A 110 -31.00 37.63 -53.39
N PHE A 111 -31.95 38.44 -52.89
CA PHE A 111 -32.39 38.40 -51.49
C PHE A 111 -33.08 37.08 -51.11
N GLU A 112 -33.86 36.47 -51.99
CA GLU A 112 -34.45 35.13 -51.76
C GLU A 112 -33.35 34.06 -51.67
N LEU A 113 -32.39 34.05 -52.60
CA LEU A 113 -31.24 33.14 -52.58
C LEU A 113 -30.35 33.34 -51.35
N LEU A 114 -30.10 34.59 -50.93
CA LEU A 114 -29.37 34.89 -49.70
C LEU A 114 -30.10 34.31 -48.47
N LYS A 115 -31.41 34.52 -48.39
CA LYS A 115 -32.26 34.02 -47.30
C LYS A 115 -32.36 32.50 -47.25
N GLU A 116 -32.29 31.81 -48.38
CA GLU A 116 -32.19 30.34 -48.43
C GLU A 116 -30.82 29.87 -47.94
N ASN A 117 -29.73 30.50 -48.41
CA ASN A 117 -28.36 30.19 -47.95
C ASN A 117 -28.18 30.43 -46.44
N GLU A 118 -28.65 31.57 -45.90
CA GLU A 118 -28.62 31.85 -44.46
C GLU A 118 -29.41 30.81 -43.64
N GLN A 119 -30.55 30.33 -44.16
CA GLN A 119 -31.31 29.26 -43.52
C GLN A 119 -30.60 27.91 -43.56
N GLU A 120 -29.90 27.58 -44.65
CA GLU A 120 -29.06 26.39 -44.72
C GLU A 120 -27.87 26.48 -43.77
N GLU A 121 -27.18 27.62 -43.68
CA GLU A 121 -26.09 27.82 -42.72
C GLU A 121 -26.60 27.78 -41.27
N ALA A 122 -27.77 28.36 -40.98
CA ALA A 122 -28.43 28.26 -39.69
C ALA A 122 -28.84 26.81 -39.34
N ARG A 123 -29.23 26.00 -40.32
CA ARG A 123 -29.46 24.55 -40.12
C ARG A 123 -28.17 23.80 -39.86
N ARG A 124 -27.17 23.94 -40.74
CA ARG A 124 -25.86 23.27 -40.63
C ARG A 124 -25.14 23.63 -39.33
N SER A 125 -25.26 24.86 -38.85
CA SER A 125 -24.69 25.28 -37.56
C SER A 125 -25.46 24.69 -36.37
N ARG A 126 -26.79 24.65 -36.40
CA ARG A 126 -27.60 23.96 -35.38
C ARG A 126 -27.28 22.47 -35.33
N GLU A 127 -27.22 21.80 -36.48
CA GLU A 127 -26.85 20.38 -36.58
C GLU A 127 -25.47 20.11 -35.95
N LYS A 128 -24.45 20.92 -36.30
CA LYS A 128 -23.12 20.85 -35.67
C LYS A 128 -23.16 21.05 -34.16
N VAL A 129 -23.94 22.00 -33.65
CA VAL A 129 -24.08 22.22 -32.20
C VAL A 129 -24.80 21.05 -31.53
N THR A 130 -25.81 20.46 -32.18
CA THR A 130 -26.49 19.27 -31.62
C THR A 130 -25.61 18.04 -31.62
N THR A 131 -24.78 17.81 -32.65
CA THR A 131 -23.84 16.68 -32.65
C THR A 131 -22.71 16.87 -31.65
N THR A 132 -22.15 18.07 -31.48
CA THR A 132 -21.16 18.31 -30.41
C THR A 132 -21.77 18.17 -29.02
N ALA A 133 -23.01 18.63 -28.80
CA ALA A 133 -23.70 18.43 -27.53
C ALA A 133 -23.98 16.95 -27.22
N LEU A 134 -24.39 16.16 -28.21
CA LEU A 134 -24.58 14.71 -28.04
C LEU A 134 -23.26 14.00 -27.74
N ASN A 135 -22.18 14.33 -28.44
CA ASN A 135 -20.85 13.76 -28.19
C ASN A 135 -20.34 14.08 -26.77
N LEU A 136 -20.51 15.33 -26.32
CA LEU A 136 -20.16 15.73 -24.95
C LEU A 136 -21.01 15.01 -23.90
N ILE A 137 -22.29 14.72 -24.18
CA ILE A 137 -23.14 13.93 -23.29
C ILE A 137 -22.64 12.48 -23.20
N THR A 138 -22.21 11.87 -24.32
CA THR A 138 -21.62 10.51 -24.30
C THR A 138 -20.27 10.48 -23.61
N GLU A 139 -19.39 11.45 -23.88
CA GLU A 139 -18.09 11.56 -23.19
C GLU A 139 -18.26 11.74 -21.67
N LEU A 140 -19.27 12.51 -21.23
CA LEU A 140 -19.62 12.65 -19.81
C LEU A 140 -20.28 11.40 -19.21
N SER A 141 -21.05 10.61 -19.97
CA SER A 141 -21.58 9.35 -19.47
C SER A 141 -20.48 8.31 -19.31
N ASP A 142 -19.55 8.25 -20.26
CA ASP A 142 -18.45 7.28 -20.26
C ASP A 142 -17.47 7.63 -19.14
N ALA A 143 -17.06 8.89 -19.00
CA ALA A 143 -16.20 9.35 -17.89
C ALA A 143 -16.85 9.19 -16.51
N ARG A 144 -18.19 9.26 -16.42
CA ARG A 144 -18.91 8.93 -15.18
C ARG A 144 -18.90 7.43 -14.90
N LEU A 145 -18.97 6.60 -15.94
CA LEU A 145 -18.97 5.14 -15.81
C LEU A 145 -17.60 4.66 -15.35
N THR A 146 -16.50 5.13 -15.96
CA THR A 146 -15.13 4.82 -15.52
C THR A 146 -14.87 5.29 -14.08
N LEU A 147 -15.35 6.48 -13.68
CA LEU A 147 -15.25 6.94 -12.30
C LEU A 147 -15.95 6.00 -11.30
N LEU A 148 -17.10 5.42 -11.68
CA LEU A 148 -17.80 4.45 -10.83
C LEU A 148 -17.06 3.12 -10.75
N GLU A 149 -16.50 2.65 -11.86
CA GLU A 149 -15.63 1.46 -11.90
C GLU A 149 -14.38 1.66 -11.02
N ASP A 150 -13.67 2.77 -11.17
CA ASP A 150 -12.52 3.15 -10.33
C ASP A 150 -12.89 3.20 -8.83
N MET A 151 -14.07 3.72 -8.50
CA MET A 151 -14.55 3.78 -7.12
C MET A 151 -14.92 2.41 -6.55
N ASP A 152 -15.51 1.53 -7.36
CA ASP A 152 -15.83 0.16 -6.95
C ASP A 152 -14.56 -0.70 -6.79
N GLU A 153 -13.55 -0.52 -7.65
CA GLU A 153 -12.22 -1.14 -7.49
C GLU A 153 -11.52 -0.67 -6.21
N LEU A 154 -11.43 0.66 -5.99
CA LEU A 154 -10.86 1.22 -4.76
C LEU A 154 -11.60 0.78 -3.49
N ALA A 155 -12.93 0.62 -3.56
CA ALA A 155 -13.72 0.10 -2.45
C ALA A 155 -13.42 -1.39 -2.21
N ALA A 156 -13.32 -2.20 -3.26
CA ALA A 156 -12.96 -3.61 -3.16
C ALA A 156 -11.57 -3.80 -2.53
N ASP A 157 -10.56 -3.08 -3.03
CA ASP A 157 -9.20 -3.09 -2.49
C ASP A 157 -9.20 -2.71 -1.01
N PHE A 158 -9.84 -1.60 -0.63
CA PHE A 158 -10.00 -1.19 0.77
C PHE A 158 -10.62 -2.30 1.64
N PHE A 159 -11.70 -2.95 1.18
CA PHE A 159 -12.31 -4.04 1.94
C PHE A 159 -11.39 -5.27 2.04
N THR A 160 -10.60 -5.60 1.01
CA THR A 160 -9.62 -6.70 1.11
C THR A 160 -8.49 -6.39 2.10
N GLU A 161 -7.98 -5.15 2.12
CA GLU A 161 -6.97 -4.71 3.10
C GLU A 161 -7.53 -4.76 4.53
N GLN A 162 -8.74 -4.24 4.75
CA GLN A 162 -9.38 -4.27 6.07
C GLN A 162 -9.66 -5.70 6.56
N CYS A 163 -10.13 -6.58 5.68
CA CYS A 163 -10.31 -8.00 6.00
C CYS A 163 -8.97 -8.68 6.32
N GLY A 164 -7.92 -8.44 5.53
CA GLY A 164 -6.57 -8.96 5.81
C GLY A 164 -6.02 -8.46 7.14
N MET A 165 -6.18 -7.18 7.47
CA MET A 165 -5.82 -6.65 8.80
C MET A 165 -6.62 -7.31 9.92
N LEU A 166 -7.94 -7.49 9.76
CA LEU A 166 -8.79 -8.18 10.74
C LEU A 166 -8.35 -9.64 10.96
N GLU A 167 -7.99 -10.35 9.88
CA GLU A 167 -7.42 -11.70 9.95
C GLU A 167 -6.09 -11.71 10.70
N THR A 168 -5.18 -10.76 10.46
CA THR A 168 -3.93 -10.68 11.24
C THR A 168 -4.18 -10.41 12.72
N LEU A 169 -5.12 -9.52 13.06
CA LEU A 169 -5.48 -9.19 14.45
C LEU A 169 -6.14 -10.37 15.17
N THR A 170 -7.03 -11.10 14.50
CA THR A 170 -7.66 -12.31 15.08
C THR A 170 -6.63 -13.43 15.28
N ASN A 171 -5.70 -13.63 14.32
CA ASN A 171 -4.59 -14.57 14.47
C ASN A 171 -3.62 -14.18 15.60
N LEU A 172 -3.40 -12.88 15.86
CA LEU A 172 -2.64 -12.41 17.02
C LEU A 172 -3.38 -12.70 18.32
N ALA A 173 -4.67 -12.36 18.41
CA ALA A 173 -5.49 -12.62 19.60
C ALA A 173 -5.59 -14.12 19.94
N VAL A 174 -5.66 -15.00 18.93
CA VAL A 174 -5.59 -16.46 19.15
C VAL A 174 -4.25 -16.88 19.77
N LYS A 175 -3.13 -16.34 19.27
CA LYS A 175 -1.80 -16.62 19.82
C LYS A 175 -1.61 -16.06 21.23
N ASP A 176 -2.17 -14.90 21.54
CA ASP A 176 -2.14 -14.35 22.90
C ASP A 176 -2.89 -15.28 23.88
N ASN A 177 -4.05 -15.83 23.48
CA ASN A 177 -4.75 -16.85 24.26
C ASN A 177 -3.92 -18.14 24.44
N GLU A 178 -3.19 -18.60 23.41
CA GLU A 178 -2.27 -19.74 23.52
C GLU A 178 -1.11 -19.46 24.50
N VAL A 179 -0.58 -18.23 24.49
CA VAL A 179 0.48 -17.78 25.40
C VAL A 179 -0.03 -17.68 26.84
N GLU A 180 -1.22 -17.13 27.07
CA GLU A 180 -1.86 -17.13 28.39
C GLU A 180 -2.12 -18.56 28.91
N ALA A 181 -2.61 -19.45 28.05
CA ALA A 181 -2.79 -20.86 28.41
C ALA A 181 -1.46 -21.54 28.80
N ALA A 182 -0.37 -21.27 28.07
CA ALA A 182 0.96 -21.77 28.40
C ALA A 182 1.51 -21.20 29.73
N PHE A 183 1.24 -19.92 30.04
CA PHE A 183 1.58 -19.34 31.34
C PHE A 183 0.78 -19.96 32.49
N LEU A 184 -0.51 -20.25 32.30
CA LEU A 184 -1.34 -20.97 33.28
C LEU A 184 -0.85 -22.41 33.50
N GLU A 185 -0.45 -23.11 32.43
CA GLU A 185 0.18 -24.43 32.55
C GLU A 185 1.51 -24.36 33.32
N GLN A 186 2.36 -23.36 33.02
CA GLN A 186 3.62 -23.14 33.75
C GLN A 186 3.38 -22.83 35.23
N GLN A 187 2.37 -22.01 35.56
CA GLN A 187 2.03 -21.68 36.94
C GLN A 187 1.51 -22.90 37.71
N THR A 188 0.60 -23.67 37.11
CA THR A 188 0.03 -24.87 37.75
C THR A 188 1.05 -26.00 37.90
N THR A 189 1.96 -26.19 36.94
CA THR A 189 3.08 -27.13 37.07
C THR A 189 4.08 -26.68 38.14
N GLN A 190 4.44 -25.40 38.20
CA GLN A 190 5.28 -24.88 39.28
C GLN A 190 4.64 -25.06 40.66
N GLN A 191 3.33 -24.85 40.79
CA GLN A 191 2.60 -25.10 42.04
C GLN A 191 2.64 -26.58 42.44
N LYS A 192 2.36 -27.51 41.51
CA LYS A 192 2.47 -28.96 41.75
C LYS A 192 3.87 -29.36 42.22
N CYS A 193 4.93 -28.80 41.62
CA CYS A 193 6.31 -29.03 42.06
C CYS A 193 6.56 -28.54 43.49
N ARG A 194 6.10 -27.34 43.86
CA ARG A 194 6.21 -26.81 45.23
C ARG A 194 5.41 -27.64 46.25
N GLU A 195 4.26 -28.17 45.86
CA GLU A 195 3.47 -29.07 46.71
C GLU A 195 4.16 -30.41 46.91
N ALA A 196 4.75 -30.99 45.85
CA ALA A 196 5.54 -32.21 45.94
C ALA A 196 6.81 -32.02 46.79
N GLU A 197 7.51 -30.90 46.64
CA GLU A 197 8.68 -30.52 47.45
C GLU A 197 8.31 -30.40 48.94
N ARG A 198 7.19 -29.74 49.27
CA ARG A 198 6.69 -29.66 50.65
C ARG A 198 6.37 -31.04 51.23
N ARG A 199 5.69 -31.90 50.48
CA ARG A 199 5.38 -33.28 50.90
C ARG A 199 6.65 -34.09 51.15
N TYR A 200 7.64 -34.00 50.25
CA TYR A 200 8.93 -34.64 50.44
C TYR A 200 9.61 -34.20 51.73
N PHE A 201 9.62 -32.89 52.03
CA PHE A 201 10.23 -32.40 53.28
C PHE A 201 9.45 -32.81 54.54
N THR A 202 8.12 -32.89 54.49
CA THR A 202 7.32 -33.40 55.64
C THR A 202 7.56 -34.89 55.85
N GLU A 203 7.45 -35.71 54.80
CA GLU A 203 7.67 -37.16 54.85
C GLU A 203 9.12 -37.50 55.28
N HIS A 204 10.10 -36.74 54.80
CA HIS A 204 11.49 -36.89 55.21
C HIS A 204 11.70 -36.49 56.68
N GLY A 205 11.06 -35.41 57.14
CA GLY A 205 11.08 -34.98 58.54
C GLY A 205 10.50 -36.05 59.48
N GLU A 206 9.34 -36.60 59.13
CA GLU A 206 8.70 -37.71 59.85
C GLU A 206 9.60 -38.95 59.90
N HIS A 207 10.21 -39.33 58.78
CA HIS A 207 11.17 -40.45 58.72
C HIS A 207 12.42 -40.20 59.59
N VAL A 208 12.95 -38.96 59.64
CA VAL A 208 14.09 -38.62 60.49
C VAL A 208 13.72 -38.71 61.98
N VAL A 209 12.52 -38.28 62.37
CA VAL A 209 12.02 -38.44 63.75
C VAL A 209 11.88 -39.93 64.09
N LEU A 210 11.21 -40.72 63.24
CA LEU A 210 11.07 -42.17 63.43
C LEU A 210 12.42 -42.89 63.55
N MET A 211 13.42 -42.49 62.76
CA MET A 211 14.79 -43.02 62.86
C MET A 211 15.50 -42.61 64.16
N ALA A 212 15.21 -41.43 64.71
CA ALA A 212 15.73 -41.00 66.00
C ALA A 212 15.08 -41.79 67.16
N ASP A 213 13.76 -42.02 67.09
CA ASP A 213 13.03 -42.85 68.06
C ASP A 213 13.52 -44.30 68.04
N MET A 214 13.68 -44.91 66.85
CA MET A 214 14.30 -46.23 66.70
C MET A 214 15.73 -46.30 67.26
N GLN A 215 16.53 -45.24 67.11
CA GLN A 215 17.87 -45.16 67.72
C GLN A 215 17.80 -45.02 69.25
N TYR A 216 16.81 -44.31 69.78
CA TYR A 216 16.57 -44.18 71.21
C TYR A 216 16.11 -45.53 71.81
N GLU A 217 15.16 -46.22 71.18
CA GLU A 217 14.69 -47.54 71.61
C GLU A 217 15.80 -48.59 71.56
N THR A 218 16.59 -48.63 70.48
CA THR A 218 17.71 -49.59 70.39
C THR A 218 18.80 -49.32 71.42
N ARG A 219 19.12 -48.05 71.73
CA ARG A 219 20.01 -47.70 72.86
C ARG A 219 19.40 -48.14 74.19
N ARG A 220 18.11 -47.88 74.43
CA ARG A 220 17.41 -48.31 75.64
C ARG A 220 17.44 -49.83 75.81
N GLN A 221 17.20 -50.59 74.74
CA GLN A 221 17.31 -52.06 74.73
C GLN A 221 18.74 -52.52 75.01
N GLN A 222 19.75 -51.85 74.45
CA GLN A 222 21.16 -52.13 74.74
C GLN A 222 21.49 -51.86 76.23
N ASP A 223 21.03 -50.76 76.80
CA ASP A 223 21.25 -50.45 78.22
C ASP A 223 20.51 -51.42 79.16
N GLU A 224 19.29 -51.85 78.80
CA GLU A 224 18.53 -52.87 79.52
C GLU A 224 19.23 -54.24 79.45
N MET A 225 19.77 -54.61 78.29
CA MET A 225 20.59 -55.81 78.10
C MET A 225 21.91 -55.73 78.89
N LEU A 226 22.62 -54.59 78.84
CA LEU A 226 23.85 -54.37 79.61
C LEU A 226 23.58 -54.46 81.11
N ARG A 227 22.50 -53.84 81.62
CA ARG A 227 22.07 -53.97 83.02
C ARG A 227 21.77 -55.44 83.39
N SER A 228 21.11 -56.19 82.51
CA SER A 228 20.88 -57.64 82.70
C SER A 228 22.18 -58.46 82.70
N ILE A 229 23.13 -58.14 81.81
CA ILE A 229 24.45 -58.79 81.76
C ILE A 229 25.26 -58.46 83.03
N VAL A 230 25.31 -57.20 83.46
CA VAL A 230 25.98 -56.79 84.70
C VAL A 230 25.37 -57.51 85.90
N GLN A 231 24.04 -57.56 86.04
CA GLN A 231 23.38 -58.32 87.11
C GLN A 231 23.61 -59.85 87.04
N ARG A 232 23.86 -60.40 85.84
CA ARG A 232 24.25 -61.81 85.67
C ARG A 232 25.73 -62.03 85.95
N LEU A 233 26.60 -61.06 85.67
CA LEU A 233 28.02 -61.09 86.02
C LEU A 233 28.23 -60.85 87.51
N GLU A 234 27.47 -59.99 88.18
CA GLU A 234 27.47 -59.85 89.65
C GLU A 234 27.03 -61.15 90.33
N ARG A 235 25.99 -61.81 89.80
CA ARG A 235 25.59 -63.16 90.23
C ARG A 235 26.67 -64.19 89.90
N GLY A 236 27.20 -64.18 88.69
CA GLY A 236 28.26 -65.09 88.24
C GLY A 236 29.57 -64.89 88.98
N VAL A 237 29.91 -63.70 89.46
CA VAL A 237 31.09 -63.39 90.28
C VAL A 237 30.81 -63.75 91.75
N SER A 238 29.59 -63.55 92.26
CA SER A 238 29.19 -64.06 93.58
C SER A 238 28.95 -65.58 93.62
N GLU A 239 28.85 -66.23 92.46
CA GLU A 239 28.90 -67.67 92.27
C GLU A 239 30.35 -68.14 92.02
N MET A 240 31.15 -67.43 91.23
CA MET A 240 32.58 -67.73 91.04
C MET A 240 33.43 -67.45 92.27
N THR A 241 33.03 -66.59 93.20
CA THR A 241 33.67 -66.49 94.53
C THR A 241 33.23 -67.57 95.51
N LYS A 242 32.17 -68.34 95.18
CA LYS A 242 31.84 -69.62 95.84
C LYS A 242 32.53 -70.79 95.14
N LEU A 243 32.72 -70.71 93.83
CA LEU A 243 33.39 -71.71 92.98
C LEU A 243 34.90 -71.48 92.88
N SER A 244 35.48 -70.39 93.43
CA SER A 244 36.93 -70.15 93.54
C SER A 244 37.56 -71.01 94.65
N VAL A 245 37.09 -72.25 94.72
CA VAL A 245 37.65 -73.42 95.39
C VAL A 245 37.99 -74.49 94.35
N GLU A 246 37.41 -74.45 93.13
CA GLU A 246 37.64 -75.42 92.06
C GLU A 246 37.88 -74.75 90.68
N GLU A 247 38.91 -75.22 89.98
CA GLU A 247 39.61 -74.52 88.91
C GLU A 247 38.95 -74.66 87.52
N LEU A 248 38.88 -73.58 86.72
CA LEU A 248 38.48 -73.70 85.30
C LEU A 248 38.93 -72.54 84.37
N GLY A 249 40.16 -72.04 84.53
CA GLY A 249 40.69 -70.90 83.75
C GLY A 249 40.80 -71.13 82.23
N ASP A 250 41.16 -72.33 81.80
CA ASP A 250 41.67 -72.55 80.43
C ASP A 250 40.59 -72.64 79.32
N LYS A 251 39.30 -72.67 79.67
CA LYS A 251 38.21 -72.71 78.67
C LYS A 251 37.71 -71.33 78.24
N VAL A 252 37.91 -70.30 79.06
CA VAL A 252 37.40 -68.95 78.77
C VAL A 252 38.25 -68.27 77.69
N HIS A 253 39.57 -68.39 77.76
CA HIS A 253 40.49 -67.72 76.83
C HIS A 253 40.30 -68.18 75.37
N GLN A 254 40.12 -69.49 75.14
CA GLN A 254 39.83 -70.03 73.81
C GLN A 254 38.48 -69.53 73.24
N GLN A 255 37.50 -69.25 74.11
CA GLN A 255 36.21 -68.69 73.70
C GLN A 255 36.30 -67.19 73.40
N GLU A 256 37.17 -66.44 74.10
CA GLU A 256 37.47 -65.04 73.81
C GLU A 256 38.15 -64.87 72.45
N GLU A 257 39.20 -65.66 72.16
CA GLU A 257 39.88 -65.65 70.85
C GLU A 257 38.92 -65.97 69.69
N MET A 258 38.07 -66.99 69.85
CA MET A 258 37.03 -67.32 68.87
C MET A 258 36.03 -66.18 68.67
N SER A 259 35.65 -65.47 69.74
CA SER A 259 34.75 -64.31 69.63
C SER A 259 35.37 -63.14 68.88
N GLN A 260 36.67 -62.88 69.05
CA GLN A 260 37.39 -61.85 68.31
C GLN A 260 37.46 -62.18 66.81
N LEU A 261 37.77 -63.44 66.47
CA LEU A 261 37.79 -63.90 65.08
C LEU A 261 36.43 -63.74 64.39
N ILE A 262 35.33 -64.03 65.09
CA ILE A 262 33.96 -63.82 64.57
C ILE A 262 33.68 -62.34 64.31
N VAL A 263 34.10 -61.44 65.20
CA VAL A 263 33.95 -59.98 65.02
C VAL A 263 34.76 -59.47 63.83
N GLU A 264 35.96 -60.00 63.59
CA GLU A 264 36.75 -59.65 62.41
C GLU A 264 36.13 -60.17 61.11
N LEU A 265 35.64 -61.42 61.10
CA LEU A 265 34.87 -61.98 59.98
C LEU A 265 33.63 -61.14 59.65
N LEU A 266 32.86 -60.71 60.66
CA LEU A 266 31.71 -59.83 60.48
C LEU A 266 32.09 -58.44 59.94
N LYS A 267 33.22 -57.87 60.39
CA LYS A 267 33.76 -56.61 59.83
C LYS A 267 34.18 -56.77 58.36
N VAL A 268 34.80 -57.89 57.98
CA VAL A 268 35.17 -58.21 56.59
C VAL A 268 33.92 -58.43 55.74
N GLN A 269 32.93 -59.18 56.23
CA GLN A 269 31.64 -59.39 55.55
C GLN A 269 30.88 -58.06 55.34
N GLY A 270 30.84 -57.18 56.34
CA GLY A 270 30.25 -55.85 56.21
C GLY A 270 30.96 -54.98 55.18
N ARG A 271 32.29 -55.02 55.11
CA ARG A 271 33.08 -54.36 54.06
C ARG A 271 32.79 -54.95 52.67
N SER A 272 32.63 -56.27 52.55
CA SER A 272 32.26 -56.94 51.30
C SER A 272 30.89 -56.49 50.80
N ALA A 273 29.87 -56.50 51.66
CA ALA A 273 28.51 -56.05 51.30
C ALA A 273 28.44 -54.57 50.88
N VAL A 274 29.29 -53.71 51.47
CA VAL A 274 29.42 -52.30 51.03
C VAL A 274 30.11 -52.20 49.67
N LEU A 275 31.10 -53.05 49.38
CA LEU A 275 31.75 -53.09 48.07
C LEU A 275 30.79 -53.63 46.98
N GLU A 276 29.98 -54.65 47.28
CA GLU A 276 28.94 -55.17 46.39
C GLU A 276 27.88 -54.11 46.04
N LYS A 277 27.41 -53.33 47.03
CA LYS A 277 26.51 -52.19 46.76
C LYS A 277 27.18 -51.10 45.90
N LYS A 278 28.49 -50.90 46.05
CA LYS A 278 29.24 -49.98 45.19
C LYS A 278 29.41 -50.52 43.77
N THR A 279 29.67 -51.82 43.58
CA THR A 279 29.75 -52.39 42.23
C THR A 279 28.41 -52.46 41.52
N THR A 280 27.29 -52.70 42.22
CA THR A 280 25.95 -52.63 41.60
C THR A 280 25.59 -51.20 41.17
N THR A 281 25.79 -50.20 42.03
CA THR A 281 25.54 -48.78 41.66
C THR A 281 26.45 -48.30 40.52
N ILE A 282 27.71 -48.74 40.45
CA ILE A 282 28.61 -48.48 39.30
C ILE A 282 28.10 -49.17 38.02
N ALA A 283 27.58 -50.39 38.12
CA ALA A 283 26.98 -51.08 36.98
C ALA A 283 25.72 -50.36 36.46
N GLU A 284 24.84 -49.91 37.35
CA GLU A 284 23.66 -49.10 37.01
C GLU A 284 24.07 -47.80 36.31
N GLN A 285 25.01 -47.03 36.88
CA GLN A 285 25.56 -45.82 36.27
C GLN A 285 26.18 -46.08 34.90
N ARG A 286 26.91 -47.19 34.73
CA ARG A 286 27.45 -47.62 33.44
C ARG A 286 26.35 -47.88 32.42
N THR A 287 25.25 -48.55 32.78
CA THR A 287 24.12 -48.75 31.86
C THR A 287 23.39 -47.44 31.52
N ALA A 288 23.29 -46.51 32.46
CA ALA A 288 22.72 -45.19 32.23
C ALA A 288 23.58 -44.39 31.23
N LEU A 289 24.91 -44.38 31.41
CA LEU A 289 25.85 -43.75 30.47
C LEU A 289 25.83 -44.41 29.07
N GLN A 290 25.70 -45.73 28.99
CA GLN A 290 25.53 -46.41 27.70
C GLN A 290 24.24 -46.00 26.99
N ARG A 291 23.14 -45.78 27.72
CA ARG A 291 21.88 -45.26 27.17
C ARG A 291 22.02 -43.81 26.69
N THR A 292 22.69 -42.93 27.43
CA THR A 292 22.89 -41.53 26.99
C THR A 292 23.77 -41.46 25.76
N ILE A 293 24.85 -42.25 25.68
CA ILE A 293 25.69 -42.35 24.46
C ILE A 293 24.87 -42.81 23.26
N ALA A 294 24.00 -43.82 23.41
CA ALA A 294 23.13 -44.27 22.33
C ALA A 294 22.14 -43.20 21.85
N LEU A 295 21.56 -42.43 22.78
CA LEU A 295 20.65 -41.31 22.46
C LEU A 295 21.39 -40.16 21.74
N GLU A 296 22.61 -39.82 22.16
CA GLU A 296 23.42 -38.80 21.47
C GLU A 296 23.82 -39.25 20.06
N LEU A 297 24.19 -40.52 19.86
CA LEU A 297 24.42 -41.08 18.52
C LEU A 297 23.15 -41.00 17.64
N GLN A 298 21.97 -41.27 18.20
CA GLN A 298 20.70 -41.14 17.48
C GLN A 298 20.42 -39.68 17.09
N LYS A 299 20.64 -38.71 18.01
CA LYS A 299 20.53 -37.27 17.71
C LYS A 299 21.48 -36.86 16.59
N GLN A 300 22.74 -37.26 16.65
CA GLN A 300 23.74 -36.97 15.60
C GLN A 300 23.29 -37.50 14.23
N GLN A 301 22.77 -38.74 14.16
CA GLN A 301 22.22 -39.29 12.92
C GLN A 301 21.03 -38.49 12.38
N LEU A 302 20.13 -38.01 13.26
CA LEU A 302 19.00 -37.16 12.85
C LEU A 302 19.49 -35.79 12.35
N CYS A 303 20.47 -35.16 13.00
CA CYS A 303 21.10 -33.93 12.53
C CYS A 303 21.74 -34.09 11.15
N ILE A 304 22.46 -35.20 10.92
CA ILE A 304 23.07 -35.51 9.61
C ILE A 304 21.98 -35.69 8.54
N ARG A 305 20.88 -36.41 8.85
CA ARG A 305 19.74 -36.57 7.92
C ARG A 305 19.08 -35.23 7.59
N ARG A 306 18.82 -34.37 8.59
CA ARG A 306 18.25 -33.03 8.36
C ARG A 306 19.20 -32.13 7.58
N GLN A 307 20.51 -32.18 7.83
CA GLN A 307 21.50 -31.45 7.04
C GLN A 307 21.55 -31.94 5.60
N LYS A 308 21.41 -33.26 5.36
CA LYS A 308 21.29 -33.80 3.99
C LYS A 308 20.03 -33.27 3.31
N GLN A 309 18.87 -33.37 3.96
CA GLN A 309 17.61 -32.86 3.42
C GLN A 309 17.70 -31.36 3.07
N LEU A 310 18.28 -30.53 3.94
CA LEU A 310 18.49 -29.10 3.68
C LEU A 310 19.43 -28.85 2.49
N ARG A 311 20.46 -29.68 2.28
CA ARG A 311 21.30 -29.60 1.07
C ARG A 311 20.52 -29.98 -0.18
N ASP A 312 19.70 -31.02 -0.11
CA ASP A 312 18.88 -31.48 -1.22
C ASP A 312 17.83 -30.39 -1.58
N GLU A 313 17.15 -29.81 -0.59
CA GLU A 313 16.23 -28.65 -0.72
C GLU A 313 16.93 -27.42 -1.34
N LEU A 314 18.11 -27.04 -0.84
CA LEU A 314 18.91 -25.95 -1.42
C LEU A 314 19.36 -26.24 -2.85
N SER A 315 19.71 -27.48 -3.19
CA SER A 315 20.10 -27.84 -4.55
C SER A 315 18.91 -27.75 -5.52
N SER A 316 17.71 -28.12 -5.08
CA SER A 316 16.46 -27.98 -5.84
C SER A 316 16.08 -26.51 -6.03
N LEU A 317 16.16 -25.69 -4.96
CA LEU A 317 15.92 -24.25 -5.06
C LEU A 317 16.92 -23.57 -6.00
N THR A 318 18.20 -23.92 -5.93
CA THR A 318 19.25 -23.39 -6.82
C THR A 318 18.98 -23.78 -8.28
N ALA A 319 18.47 -24.98 -8.54
CA ALA A 319 18.08 -25.40 -9.89
C ALA A 319 16.84 -24.62 -10.39
N ALA A 320 15.83 -24.41 -9.54
CA ALA A 320 14.63 -23.64 -9.88
C ALA A 320 14.92 -22.16 -10.12
N VAL A 321 15.82 -21.55 -9.34
CA VAL A 321 16.31 -20.18 -9.57
C VAL A 321 17.02 -20.09 -10.92
N ARG A 322 17.95 -21.01 -11.23
CA ARG A 322 18.59 -21.07 -12.56
C ARG A 322 17.60 -21.23 -13.71
N GLU A 323 16.56 -22.06 -13.54
CA GLU A 323 15.53 -22.20 -14.57
C GLU A 323 14.73 -20.91 -14.76
N ASN A 324 14.39 -20.21 -13.69
CA ASN A 324 13.74 -18.90 -13.75
C ASN A 324 14.65 -17.82 -14.37
N ASP A 325 15.94 -17.81 -14.05
CA ASP A 325 16.92 -16.90 -14.67
C ASP A 325 17.01 -17.16 -16.19
N ILE A 326 17.06 -18.42 -16.61
CA ILE A 326 17.04 -18.80 -18.04
C ILE A 326 15.73 -18.36 -18.71
N ARG A 327 14.58 -18.53 -18.04
CA ARG A 327 13.27 -18.07 -18.56
C ARG A 327 13.19 -16.53 -18.65
N LEU A 328 13.75 -15.81 -17.68
CA LEU A 328 13.82 -14.34 -17.68
C LEU A 328 14.74 -13.82 -18.80
N LEU A 329 15.91 -14.46 -19.00
CA LEU A 329 16.80 -14.16 -20.12
C LEU A 329 16.12 -14.44 -21.47
N ALA A 330 15.36 -15.54 -21.58
CA ALA A 330 14.59 -15.86 -22.79
C ALA A 330 13.39 -14.90 -23.02
N ALA A 331 12.83 -14.31 -21.97
CA ALA A 331 11.74 -13.33 -22.05
C ALA A 331 12.24 -11.89 -22.33
N THR A 332 13.49 -11.58 -21.97
CA THR A 332 14.07 -10.23 -22.10
C THR A 332 15.00 -10.07 -23.31
N GLY A 333 15.47 -11.16 -23.91
CA GLY A 333 16.32 -11.15 -25.10
C GLY A 333 15.61 -11.62 -26.37
N ASN A 334 15.56 -10.76 -27.40
CA ASN A 334 15.28 -11.17 -28.79
C ASN A 334 16.47 -11.93 -29.44
N THR A 335 17.15 -12.77 -28.66
CA THR A 335 18.35 -13.52 -29.04
C THR A 335 18.29 -14.92 -28.46
N THR A 336 18.15 -15.92 -29.33
CA THR A 336 18.18 -17.34 -28.95
C THR A 336 19.49 -17.67 -28.22
N PRO A 337 19.45 -18.21 -26.98
CA PRO A 337 20.66 -18.51 -26.23
C PRO A 337 21.40 -19.69 -26.86
N GLY A 338 22.63 -19.43 -27.33
CA GLY A 338 23.53 -20.47 -27.83
C GLY A 338 24.03 -21.39 -26.71
N ALA A 339 24.26 -22.66 -27.04
CA ALA A 339 24.57 -23.73 -26.08
C ALA A 339 25.90 -23.58 -25.27
N ALA A 340 26.63 -22.48 -25.45
CA ALA A 340 27.92 -22.24 -24.79
C ALA A 340 27.80 -21.93 -23.28
N HIS A 341 26.70 -21.32 -22.82
CA HIS A 341 26.51 -20.97 -21.40
C HIS A 341 26.08 -22.15 -20.51
N ALA A 342 25.86 -23.35 -21.06
CA ALA A 342 25.40 -24.51 -20.31
C ALA A 342 26.53 -25.40 -19.75
N ALA A 343 27.80 -25.11 -20.06
CA ALA A 343 28.89 -26.09 -19.97
C ALA A 343 29.95 -25.85 -18.87
N THR A 344 29.92 -24.73 -18.14
CA THR A 344 30.93 -24.40 -17.12
C THR A 344 30.33 -24.37 -15.70
N PRO A 345 30.49 -25.43 -14.89
CA PRO A 345 30.13 -25.39 -13.48
C PRO A 345 31.13 -24.50 -12.72
N PRO A 346 30.68 -23.61 -11.81
CA PRO A 346 31.58 -22.98 -10.86
C PRO A 346 32.11 -24.06 -9.91
N VAL A 347 33.38 -24.42 -10.06
CA VAL A 347 34.07 -25.35 -9.16
C VAL A 347 34.24 -24.64 -7.82
N VAL A 348 33.47 -25.06 -6.82
CA VAL A 348 33.66 -24.60 -5.44
C VAL A 348 34.99 -25.16 -4.92
N PRO A 349 35.97 -24.33 -4.53
CA PRO A 349 37.27 -24.80 -4.08
C PRO A 349 37.18 -25.44 -2.69
N ASN A 350 37.67 -26.68 -2.57
CA ASN A 350 37.70 -27.44 -1.31
C ASN A 350 38.88 -27.05 -0.39
N SER A 351 39.14 -25.75 -0.16
CA SER A 351 39.98 -25.28 0.96
C SER A 351 39.87 -23.75 1.13
N PRO A 352 40.07 -23.19 2.36
CA PRO A 352 39.90 -21.76 2.60
C PRO A 352 41.10 -20.87 2.22
N ASN A 353 42.29 -21.43 1.94
CA ASN A 353 43.55 -20.67 1.97
C ASN A 353 44.49 -20.91 0.76
N THR A 354 44.15 -20.35 -0.41
CA THR A 354 45.14 -19.84 -1.38
C THR A 354 44.46 -18.95 -2.43
N ILE A 355 44.68 -17.63 -2.37
CA ILE A 355 44.41 -16.71 -3.48
C ILE A 355 45.72 -16.51 -4.24
N THR A 356 45.90 -17.21 -5.36
CA THR A 356 47.00 -16.96 -6.30
C THR A 356 46.59 -17.31 -7.73
N GLY A 357 46.58 -16.31 -8.61
CA GLY A 357 46.68 -16.47 -10.06
C GLY A 357 45.36 -16.50 -10.82
N LEU A 358 45.02 -15.37 -11.44
CA LEU A 358 44.41 -15.29 -12.78
C LEU A 358 44.58 -13.86 -13.34
N THR A 359 45.80 -13.55 -13.75
CA THR A 359 46.09 -12.76 -14.96
C THR A 359 45.54 -13.54 -16.17
N GLU A 360 44.93 -12.99 -17.22
CA GLU A 360 45.06 -11.68 -17.89
C GLU A 360 43.71 -11.28 -18.56
N PRO A 361 43.57 -10.10 -19.22
CA PRO A 361 42.27 -9.44 -19.39
C PRO A 361 41.50 -9.87 -20.66
N ASP A 362 40.18 -9.71 -20.63
CA ASP A 362 39.47 -8.78 -21.54
C ASP A 362 37.98 -8.60 -21.14
N GLU A 363 37.52 -7.36 -21.25
CA GLU A 363 36.12 -6.83 -21.23
C GLU A 363 35.10 -7.19 -20.12
N GLU A 364 35.22 -8.26 -19.32
CA GLU A 364 34.21 -8.59 -18.27
C GLU A 364 34.34 -7.79 -16.94
N ASN A 365 35.24 -6.80 -16.89
CA ASN A 365 35.62 -6.07 -15.66
C ASN A 365 34.52 -5.24 -14.97
N GLY A 366 33.30 -5.15 -15.52
CA GLY A 366 32.17 -4.49 -14.85
C GLY A 366 31.59 -5.31 -13.70
N LEU A 367 31.15 -6.54 -13.99
CA LEU A 367 30.33 -7.35 -13.06
C LEU A 367 31.14 -7.96 -11.91
N ALA A 368 32.37 -8.41 -12.15
CA ALA A 368 33.23 -8.94 -11.10
C ALA A 368 33.66 -7.85 -10.10
N LEU A 369 33.87 -6.61 -10.59
CA LEU A 369 34.29 -5.49 -9.77
C LEU A 369 33.11 -4.90 -8.96
N LEU A 370 31.90 -4.90 -9.55
CA LEU A 370 30.65 -4.59 -8.84
C LEU A 370 30.29 -5.63 -7.78
N THR A 371 30.51 -6.93 -8.00
CA THR A 371 30.24 -7.96 -6.97
C THR A 371 31.24 -7.89 -5.82
N VAL A 372 32.53 -7.60 -6.08
CA VAL A 372 33.52 -7.34 -5.02
C VAL A 372 33.21 -6.03 -4.26
N ALA A 373 32.70 -5.00 -4.91
CA ALA A 373 32.24 -3.78 -4.25
C ALA A 373 31.02 -4.07 -3.34
N ALA A 374 29.99 -4.75 -3.87
CA ALA A 374 28.80 -5.12 -3.12
C ALA A 374 29.11 -6.06 -1.94
N GLN A 375 30.10 -6.95 -2.06
CA GLN A 375 30.59 -7.75 -0.94
C GLN A 375 31.25 -6.90 0.16
N ARG A 376 32.03 -5.88 -0.21
CA ARG A 376 32.61 -4.93 0.76
C ARG A 376 31.52 -4.09 1.45
N ASP A 377 30.51 -3.65 0.72
CA ASP A 377 29.39 -2.90 1.31
C ASP A 377 28.54 -3.79 2.24
N LEU A 378 28.40 -5.09 1.91
CA LEU A 378 27.81 -6.09 2.79
C LEU A 378 28.65 -6.33 4.05
N GLU A 379 29.97 -6.40 3.94
CA GLU A 379 30.89 -6.53 5.08
C GLU A 379 30.83 -5.29 5.99
N VAL A 380 30.85 -4.09 5.42
CA VAL A 380 30.71 -2.82 6.17
C VAL A 380 29.37 -2.79 6.91
N SER A 381 28.25 -2.99 6.21
CA SER A 381 26.92 -3.00 6.84
C SER A 381 26.74 -4.12 7.88
N ALA A 382 27.39 -5.28 7.72
CA ALA A 382 27.45 -6.32 8.74
C ALA A 382 28.24 -5.88 9.99
N THR A 383 29.36 -5.16 9.83
CA THR A 383 30.10 -4.60 10.98
C THR A 383 29.33 -3.48 11.69
N GLU A 384 28.60 -2.64 10.95
CA GLU A 384 27.72 -1.62 11.51
C GLU A 384 26.55 -2.24 12.29
N LEU A 385 25.88 -3.26 11.73
CA LEU A 385 24.85 -4.03 12.44
C LEU A 385 25.39 -4.70 13.71
N ALA A 386 26.62 -5.21 13.69
CA ALA A 386 27.27 -5.74 14.89
C ALA A 386 27.53 -4.64 15.94
N ALA A 387 27.95 -3.45 15.52
CA ALA A 387 28.13 -2.28 16.39
C ALA A 387 26.80 -1.84 17.02
N TYR A 388 25.74 -1.63 16.23
CA TYR A 388 24.41 -1.27 16.74
C TYR A 388 23.82 -2.32 17.67
N LYS A 389 24.04 -3.62 17.38
CA LYS A 389 23.61 -4.71 18.27
C LYS A 389 24.33 -4.64 19.62
N ASN A 390 25.63 -4.36 19.62
CA ASN A 390 26.42 -4.18 20.85
C ASN A 390 25.99 -2.92 21.62
N GLU A 391 25.70 -1.83 20.93
CA GLU A 391 25.16 -0.60 21.52
C GLU A 391 23.80 -0.86 22.19
N LEU A 392 22.87 -1.54 21.50
CA LEU A 392 21.57 -1.93 22.04
C LEU A 392 21.71 -2.86 23.26
N TRP A 393 22.64 -3.82 23.24
CA TRP A 393 22.97 -4.62 24.44
C TRP A 393 23.50 -3.77 25.59
N SER A 394 24.33 -2.76 25.32
CA SER A 394 24.84 -1.86 26.33
C SER A 394 23.73 -0.99 26.94
N LEU A 395 22.83 -0.43 26.11
CA LEU A 395 21.67 0.35 26.54
C LEU A 395 20.68 -0.49 27.34
N ARG A 396 20.39 -1.73 26.89
CA ARG A 396 19.52 -2.67 27.62
C ARG A 396 20.12 -3.03 28.99
N ARG A 397 21.45 -3.19 29.07
CA ARG A 397 22.16 -3.42 30.34
C ARG A 397 22.14 -2.20 31.25
N GLN A 398 22.31 -0.99 30.70
CA GLN A 398 22.16 0.27 31.45
C GLN A 398 20.73 0.44 32.00
N HIS A 399 19.70 0.16 31.19
CA HIS A 399 18.31 0.23 31.60
C HIS A 399 17.99 -0.78 32.73
N LEU A 400 18.50 -2.01 32.63
CA LEU A 400 18.37 -3.01 33.70
C LEU A 400 19.08 -2.59 35.01
N VAL A 401 20.20 -1.88 34.93
CA VAL A 401 20.92 -1.32 36.10
C VAL A 401 20.21 -0.08 36.67
N GLN A 402 19.54 0.72 35.84
CA GLN A 402 18.69 1.82 36.29
C GLN A 402 17.44 1.30 37.03
N LEU A 403 16.81 0.25 36.50
CA LEU A 403 15.65 -0.40 37.14
C LEU A 403 16.00 -1.14 38.43
N SER A 404 17.25 -1.59 38.63
CA SER A 404 17.66 -2.26 39.87
C SER A 404 17.97 -1.31 41.04
N GLY A 405 17.79 0.00 40.85
CA GLY A 405 18.01 1.02 41.89
C GLY A 405 19.48 1.29 42.25
N GLN A 406 20.43 0.54 41.66
CA GLN A 406 21.85 0.69 41.92
C GLN A 406 22.48 1.66 40.91
N TYR A 407 22.29 2.96 41.14
CA TYR A 407 22.94 4.01 40.34
C TYR A 407 24.45 4.04 40.56
N GLN A 408 25.19 3.21 39.82
CA GLN A 408 26.63 3.41 39.64
C GLN A 408 26.87 4.50 38.60
N GLN A 409 27.43 5.61 39.05
CA GLN A 409 27.79 6.75 38.22
C GLN A 409 29.03 6.41 37.38
N SER A 410 28.83 5.66 36.30
CA SER A 410 29.90 5.32 35.36
C SER A 410 30.44 6.61 34.74
N LYS A 411 31.70 6.94 35.06
CA LYS A 411 32.43 8.05 34.43
C LYS A 411 32.34 7.87 32.91
N LEU A 412 31.68 8.79 32.22
CA LEU A 412 31.72 8.83 30.75
C LEU A 412 33.17 9.12 30.34
N GLU A 413 33.88 8.09 29.89
CA GLU A 413 35.11 8.31 29.14
C GLU A 413 34.74 9.00 27.82
N LYS A 414 35.45 10.09 27.53
CA LYS A 414 35.23 10.95 26.37
C LYS A 414 35.76 10.27 25.11
N ALA A 415 35.01 9.31 24.58
CA ALA A 415 35.25 8.75 23.25
C ALA A 415 33.92 8.50 22.53
N SER A 416 33.86 8.90 21.26
CA SER A 416 32.80 8.59 20.28
C SER A 416 31.35 9.06 20.55
N SER A 417 31.12 10.22 21.18
CA SER A 417 29.91 11.00 20.86
C SER A 417 30.15 11.80 19.56
N ARG A 418 29.87 11.17 18.41
CA ARG A 418 29.87 11.86 17.09
C ARG A 418 28.87 13.02 17.19
N ALA A 419 29.31 14.24 16.92
CA ALA A 419 28.59 15.44 17.32
C ALA A 419 27.30 15.68 16.52
N THR A 420 26.19 15.07 16.95
CA THR A 420 24.89 15.70 16.80
C THR A 420 24.93 17.00 17.61
N ARG A 421 24.72 18.13 16.91
CA ARG A 421 24.82 19.49 17.45
C ARG A 421 23.58 19.80 18.29
N GLY A 422 23.39 19.04 19.37
CA GLY A 422 22.26 19.17 20.28
C GLY A 422 22.29 20.51 20.99
N PHE A 423 21.19 21.24 20.90
CA PHE A 423 20.93 22.42 21.71
C PHE A 423 20.83 22.01 23.18
N LEU A 424 21.96 22.01 23.87
CA LEU A 424 22.04 21.75 25.30
C LEU A 424 21.36 22.90 26.03
N LEU A 425 20.09 22.67 26.41
CA LEU A 425 19.37 23.52 27.36
C LEU A 425 20.27 23.80 28.57
N ASP A 426 20.37 25.06 28.97
CA ASP A 426 21.21 25.50 30.08
C ASP A 426 20.76 24.84 31.40
N ALA A 427 21.65 24.74 32.39
CA ALA A 427 21.37 24.13 33.69
C ALA A 427 20.13 24.74 34.36
N ASP A 428 20.00 26.07 34.28
CA ASP A 428 18.87 26.83 34.85
C ASP A 428 17.57 26.55 34.10
N THR A 429 17.61 26.49 32.77
CA THR A 429 16.42 26.12 31.97
C THR A 429 15.97 24.68 32.24
N LYS A 430 16.91 23.74 32.46
CA LYS A 430 16.61 22.37 32.89
C LYS A 430 16.00 22.33 34.28
N ALA A 431 16.44 23.18 35.20
CA ALA A 431 15.86 23.31 36.54
C ALA A 431 14.43 23.86 36.48
N ALA A 432 14.19 24.91 35.68
CA ALA A 432 12.86 25.51 35.49
C ALA A 432 11.86 24.55 34.82
N VAL A 433 12.28 23.81 33.79
CA VAL A 433 11.43 22.77 33.18
C VAL A 433 11.10 21.67 34.19
N ARG A 434 12.07 21.22 35.00
CA ARG A 434 11.83 20.23 36.06
C ARG A 434 10.87 20.75 37.12
N SER A 435 10.98 22.01 37.56
CA SER A 435 10.07 22.55 38.58
C SER A 435 8.64 22.63 38.06
N VAL A 436 8.42 23.07 36.82
CA VAL A 436 7.08 23.13 36.22
C VAL A 436 6.49 21.74 35.94
N VAL A 437 7.30 20.76 35.54
CA VAL A 437 6.84 19.36 35.43
C VAL A 437 6.40 18.82 36.79
N LEU A 438 7.19 19.04 37.85
CA LEU A 438 6.83 18.59 39.20
C LEU A 438 5.58 19.33 39.72
N GLU A 439 5.47 20.63 39.50
CA GLU A 439 4.30 21.44 39.90
C GLU A 439 3.03 20.99 39.16
N ALA A 440 3.10 20.76 37.85
CA ALA A 440 1.98 20.30 37.05
C ALA A 440 1.52 18.89 37.46
N LEU A 441 2.46 17.97 37.72
CA LEU A 441 2.14 16.62 38.21
C LEU A 441 1.56 16.65 39.63
N MET A 442 2.06 17.52 40.52
CA MET A 442 1.44 17.73 41.84
C MET A 442 0.01 18.25 41.72
N GLN A 443 -0.26 19.22 40.84
CA GLN A 443 -1.61 19.72 40.58
C GLN A 443 -2.55 18.62 40.05
N VAL A 444 -2.09 17.78 39.12
CA VAL A 444 -2.85 16.62 38.65
C VAL A 444 -3.12 15.62 39.78
N SER A 445 -2.12 15.30 40.61
CA SER A 445 -2.30 14.36 41.72
C SER A 445 -3.26 14.89 42.81
N GLN A 446 -3.31 16.21 43.00
CA GLN A 446 -4.27 16.88 43.88
C GLN A 446 -5.69 16.80 43.30
N ILE A 447 -5.88 17.08 42.00
CA ILE A 447 -7.20 17.01 41.33
C ILE A 447 -7.76 15.59 41.35
N LEU A 448 -6.93 14.58 41.05
CA LEU A 448 -7.29 13.16 41.18
C LEU A 448 -7.65 12.77 42.62
N GLY A 449 -7.18 13.53 43.62
CA GLY A 449 -7.50 13.34 45.02
C GLY A 449 -8.84 13.92 45.50
N VAL A 450 -9.56 14.69 44.69
CA VAL A 450 -10.85 15.32 45.08
C VAL A 450 -12.06 14.39 44.86
N ALA A 451 -11.88 13.28 44.12
CA ALA A 451 -12.98 12.38 43.77
C ALA A 451 -13.34 11.36 44.89
N ASP A 452 -12.36 10.93 45.70
CA ASP A 452 -12.51 9.83 46.66
C ASP A 452 -12.12 10.25 48.10
N ASP A 453 -13.05 10.90 48.81
CA ASP A 453 -12.94 11.26 50.24
C ASP A 453 -12.88 10.04 51.21
N THR A 454 -12.76 8.81 50.69
CA THR A 454 -12.84 7.57 51.49
C THR A 454 -11.54 6.78 51.60
N ALA A 455 -10.46 7.17 50.91
CA ALA A 455 -9.19 6.45 50.92
C ALA A 455 -7.99 7.35 51.25
N SER A 456 -7.42 7.17 52.45
CA SER A 456 -6.22 7.87 52.92
C SER A 456 -4.94 7.31 52.26
N PHE A 457 -4.77 7.54 50.96
CA PHE A 457 -3.51 7.27 50.27
C PHE A 457 -2.45 8.28 50.70
N SER A 458 -1.41 7.84 51.41
CA SER A 458 -0.39 8.69 52.03
C SER A 458 0.55 9.38 51.03
N ASP A 459 0.68 8.85 49.82
CA ASP A 459 1.69 9.28 48.86
C ASP A 459 1.07 9.81 47.56
N ASN A 460 1.27 11.11 47.32
CA ASN A 460 0.71 11.83 46.16
C ASN A 460 1.23 11.32 44.80
N VAL A 461 2.30 10.52 44.78
CA VAL A 461 2.91 9.97 43.56
C VAL A 461 2.23 8.68 43.12
N GLU A 462 1.79 7.82 44.05
CA GLU A 462 1.17 6.54 43.71
C GLU A 462 -0.14 6.71 42.92
N ARG A 463 -0.87 7.80 43.19
CA ARG A 463 -2.12 8.15 42.50
C ARG A 463 -1.94 8.46 41.00
N LEU A 464 -0.75 8.92 40.59
CA LEU A 464 -0.40 9.10 39.18
C LEU A 464 -0.05 7.76 38.51
N LEU A 465 0.50 6.81 39.29
CA LEU A 465 0.83 5.46 38.81
C LEU A 465 -0.40 4.57 38.67
N SER A 466 -1.47 4.83 39.43
CA SER A 466 -2.76 4.12 39.33
C SER A 466 -3.63 4.53 38.14
N VAL A 467 -3.27 5.57 37.37
CA VAL A 467 -4.02 5.97 36.17
C VAL A 467 -3.84 4.90 35.08
N ALA A 468 -4.85 4.05 34.92
CA ALA A 468 -4.84 2.92 33.97
C ALA A 468 -5.23 3.31 32.54
N ASP A 469 -6.17 4.24 32.36
CA ASP A 469 -6.69 4.62 31.04
C ASP A 469 -5.65 5.40 30.21
N VAL A 470 -5.58 5.06 28.92
CA VAL A 470 -4.73 5.72 27.93
C VAL A 470 -5.17 7.16 27.68
N ARG A 471 -6.49 7.44 27.69
CA ARG A 471 -7.04 8.78 27.45
C ARG A 471 -6.63 9.76 28.55
N ASP A 472 -6.71 9.32 29.80
CA ASP A 472 -6.34 10.14 30.96
C ASP A 472 -4.82 10.39 30.98
N ARG A 473 -4.00 9.38 30.64
CA ARG A 473 -2.55 9.56 30.47
C ARG A 473 -2.24 10.58 29.37
N GLN A 474 -2.94 10.55 28.24
CA GLN A 474 -2.78 11.54 27.17
C GLN A 474 -3.20 12.94 27.63
N ALA A 475 -4.33 13.08 28.34
CA ALA A 475 -4.78 14.36 28.88
C ALA A 475 -3.77 14.96 29.90
N ILE A 476 -3.15 14.12 30.74
CA ILE A 476 -2.09 14.52 31.67
C ILE A 476 -0.82 14.94 30.92
N GLN A 477 -0.41 14.17 29.89
CA GLN A 477 0.74 14.52 29.04
C GLN A 477 0.53 15.85 28.32
N ASP A 478 -0.65 16.06 27.73
CA ASP A 478 -1.07 17.31 27.10
C ASP A 478 -1.06 18.49 28.08
N TYR A 479 -1.53 18.28 29.31
CA TYR A 479 -1.53 19.31 30.35
C TYR A 479 -0.09 19.72 30.73
N VAL A 480 0.78 18.74 30.97
CA VAL A 480 2.20 18.98 31.27
C VAL A 480 2.91 19.63 30.08
N ALA A 481 2.62 19.20 28.84
CA ALA A 481 3.17 19.79 27.62
C ALA A 481 2.74 21.25 27.45
N ARG A 482 1.46 21.57 27.71
CA ARG A 482 0.97 22.98 27.73
C ARG A 482 1.69 23.79 28.80
N ARG A 483 1.90 23.25 30.01
CA ARG A 483 2.64 23.91 31.10
C ARG A 483 4.10 24.17 30.74
N ILE A 484 4.80 23.21 30.12
CA ILE A 484 6.15 23.41 29.60
C ILE A 484 6.15 24.47 28.51
N ASN A 485 5.20 24.43 27.56
CA ASN A 485 5.09 25.43 26.51
C ASN A 485 4.80 26.83 27.07
N THR A 486 4.10 26.96 28.20
CA THR A 486 3.92 28.26 28.87
C THR A 486 5.21 28.86 29.46
N LEU A 487 6.23 28.04 29.82
CA LEU A 487 7.55 28.56 30.18
C LEU A 487 8.27 29.23 29.00
N PHE A 488 8.02 28.74 27.78
CA PHE A 488 8.67 29.21 26.55
C PHE A 488 7.80 30.21 25.77
N SER A 489 6.52 30.34 26.10
CA SER A 489 5.65 31.37 25.54
C SER A 489 6.00 32.76 26.10
N CYS A 490 6.15 33.74 25.22
CA CYS A 490 6.77 35.04 25.49
C CYS A 490 5.95 35.98 26.42
N VAL A 491 5.83 35.64 27.71
CA VAL A 491 5.21 36.50 28.74
C VAL A 491 6.21 36.89 29.85
N CYS A 492 7.45 36.37 29.82
CA CYS A 492 8.56 36.80 30.67
C CYS A 492 9.65 37.53 29.84
N PRO A 493 10.12 38.74 30.24
CA PRO A 493 10.76 39.68 29.32
C PRO A 493 12.30 39.59 29.21
N THR A 494 12.90 38.40 29.23
CA THR A 494 14.37 38.23 29.29
C THR A 494 14.99 37.14 28.41
N ALA A 495 14.34 36.73 27.31
CA ALA A 495 14.99 35.95 26.24
C ALA A 495 14.47 36.32 24.84
N PRO A 496 15.32 36.41 23.81
CA PRO A 496 14.89 36.73 22.45
C PRO A 496 14.14 35.55 21.80
N PRO A 497 13.18 35.81 20.88
CA PRO A 497 12.33 34.78 20.31
C PRO A 497 13.11 33.83 19.40
N LEU A 498 13.21 32.56 19.79
CA LEU A 498 13.69 31.49 18.92
C LEU A 498 12.53 31.02 18.03
N LEU A 499 12.57 31.42 16.77
CA LEU A 499 11.67 30.94 15.71
C LEU A 499 11.94 29.46 15.41
N PHE A 500 11.24 28.57 16.10
CA PHE A 500 11.04 27.19 15.65
C PHE A 500 9.73 27.08 14.89
N LEU A 501 9.73 26.24 13.84
CA LEU A 501 8.72 26.12 12.78
C LEU A 501 8.77 27.23 11.71
N ARG A 502 9.59 26.98 10.68
CA ARG A 502 9.23 27.32 9.30
C ARG A 502 9.19 26.02 8.51
N GLU A 503 8.06 25.74 7.89
CA GLU A 503 7.78 24.48 7.18
C GLU A 503 8.70 24.30 5.96
N PRO A 504 9.03 23.06 5.57
CA PRO A 504 9.68 22.78 4.28
C PRO A 504 8.64 22.79 3.15
N ALA A 505 8.09 23.96 2.85
CA ALA A 505 7.27 24.19 1.68
C ALA A 505 8.09 24.92 0.61
N HIS A 506 8.03 24.41 -0.63
CA HIS A 506 8.72 24.87 -1.87
C HIS A 506 10.03 24.13 -2.21
N VAL A 507 9.87 22.94 -2.81
CA VAL A 507 10.73 22.53 -3.93
C VAL A 507 9.95 22.84 -5.20
N GLN A 508 10.31 23.91 -5.91
CA GLN A 508 9.92 24.16 -7.30
C GLN A 508 11.06 24.84 -8.06
N SER A 509 11.22 24.39 -9.31
CA SER A 509 11.92 25.01 -10.45
C SER A 509 13.41 25.39 -10.34
N GLU A 510 14.22 24.55 -11.01
CA GLU A 510 15.07 24.92 -12.16
C GLU A 510 16.04 26.11 -12.03
N MET A 511 17.34 25.79 -11.97
CA MET A 511 18.31 25.99 -13.07
C MET A 511 19.60 25.19 -12.82
#